data_AF-A0A1Q5SV21-F1
#
_entry.id   AF-A0A1Q5SV21-F1
#
_cell.length_a   1.000
_cell.length_b   1.000
_cell.length_c   1.000
_cell.angle_alpha   90.00
_cell.angle_beta   90.00
_cell.angle_gamma   90.00
#
_symmetry.space_group_name_H-M   'P 1'
#
loop_
_entity.id
_entity.type
_entity.pdbx_description
1 polymer ?
#
loop_
_entity_poly.entity_id
_entity_poly.type
_entity_poly.pdbx_seq_one_letter_code
_entity_poly.pdbx_strand_id
1 'polypeptide(L)'
;MCDRCRDASAVQLPASPSVGPRQRLEETDGDDDLGDLQAGAELLQTRIQEQARGLADYIGCLETWRGVCMICYHLPRVASGQVGHARHGLAGCVNPERFRFFDAKREAQSQGQGRGGWFRQYSSCYRCFNPQAVCDRLGAGGCQFRDLVMPSCWAVFQNKSWVAQYLDTLGGGHVADDEAGYMLWLGEEQEVFGEAASRAIAVADLVFRQMAGA
;
A
#
# COMPACT_ATOMS: atom_id res chain seq x y z
N MET A 1 -25.85 0.44 24.75
CA MET A 1 -25.41 1.72 25.35
C MET A 1 -24.90 1.40 26.74
N CYS A 2 -23.62 1.63 27.03
CA CYS A 2 -23.01 1.23 28.31
C CYS A 2 -23.07 2.36 29.34
N ASP A 3 -22.99 1.99 30.62
CA ASP A 3 -23.18 2.87 31.77
C ASP A 3 -22.12 3.98 31.92
N ARG A 4 -21.06 3.98 31.10
CA ARG A 4 -20.04 5.04 31.07
C ARG A 4 -20.47 6.32 30.36
N CYS A 5 -21.64 6.35 29.72
CA CYS A 5 -22.15 7.53 29.01
C CYS A 5 -23.20 8.32 29.81
N ARG A 6 -23.50 7.96 31.06
CA ARG A 6 -24.57 8.60 31.87
C ARG A 6 -24.10 9.71 32.83
N ASP A 7 -22.81 9.77 33.17
CA ASP A 7 -22.30 10.68 34.21
C ASP A 7 -21.52 11.90 33.70
N ALA A 8 -21.77 12.35 32.46
CA ALA A 8 -21.14 13.55 31.90
C ALA A 8 -21.87 14.86 32.28
N SER A 9 -22.28 15.00 33.54
CA SER A 9 -22.97 16.21 34.03
C SER A 9 -22.53 16.61 35.43
N ALA A 10 -21.23 16.84 35.62
CA ALA A 10 -20.67 17.64 36.72
C ALA A 10 -19.14 17.78 36.57
N VAL A 11 -18.69 18.56 35.59
CA VAL A 11 -17.32 19.11 35.65
C VAL A 11 -17.46 20.58 36.03
N GLN A 12 -17.25 20.88 37.31
CA GLN A 12 -17.13 22.26 37.79
C GLN A 12 -15.78 22.81 37.33
N LEU A 13 -15.82 23.84 36.48
CA LEU A 13 -14.63 24.59 36.09
C LEU A 13 -14.15 25.43 37.28
N PRO A 14 -12.84 25.43 37.61
CA PRO A 14 -12.31 26.28 38.67
C PRO A 14 -12.41 27.77 38.28
N ALA A 15 -12.69 28.60 39.29
CA ALA A 15 -12.90 30.04 39.15
C ALA A 15 -11.65 30.74 38.56
N SER A 16 -11.90 31.66 37.63
CA SER A 16 -10.88 32.47 36.97
C SER A 16 -10.12 33.37 37.96
N PRO A 17 -8.79 33.48 37.88
CA PRO A 17 -8.05 34.43 38.70
C PRO A 17 -8.26 35.88 38.20
N SER A 18 -8.28 36.80 39.15
CA SER A 18 -8.48 38.25 38.98
C SER A 18 -7.46 38.89 38.05
N VAL A 19 -7.95 39.70 37.11
CA VAL A 19 -7.16 40.46 36.12
C VAL A 19 -6.38 41.59 36.81
N GLY A 20 -5.05 41.44 36.87
CA GLY A 20 -4.11 42.52 37.18
C GLY A 20 -3.95 43.52 36.03
N PRO A 21 -3.19 44.63 36.19
CA PRO A 21 -3.18 45.73 35.24
C PRO A 21 -2.71 45.26 33.86
N ARG A 22 -3.53 45.58 32.84
CA ARG A 22 -3.27 45.31 31.42
C ARG A 22 -1.85 45.76 31.03
N GLN A 23 -0.94 44.80 30.92
CA GLN A 23 0.23 44.96 30.07
C GLN A 23 -0.27 45.01 28.63
N ARG A 24 0.10 46.08 27.93
CA ARG A 24 -0.11 46.24 26.49
C ARG A 24 0.68 45.11 25.82
N LEU A 25 -0.03 44.06 25.39
CA LEU A 25 0.52 43.13 24.41
C LEU A 25 0.81 43.97 23.18
N GLU A 26 2.09 44.07 22.84
CA GLU A 26 2.51 44.55 21.56
C GLU A 26 1.89 43.60 20.53
N GLU A 27 0.96 44.12 19.73
CA GLU A 27 0.38 43.43 18.58
C GLU A 27 1.50 43.21 17.58
N THR A 28 2.21 42.10 17.72
CA THR A 28 3.10 41.58 16.68
C THR A 28 2.24 40.84 15.66
N ASP A 29 1.97 41.55 14.56
CA ASP A 29 1.82 41.02 13.20
C ASP A 29 0.90 39.81 13.00
N GLY A 30 -0.42 40.02 13.12
CA GLY A 30 -1.45 39.01 12.84
C GLY A 30 -1.68 38.70 11.35
N ASP A 31 -0.92 39.33 10.43
CA ASP A 31 -1.00 39.04 8.99
C ASP A 31 -0.12 37.85 8.57
N ASP A 32 0.95 37.55 9.31
CA ASP A 32 1.89 36.44 9.01
C ASP A 32 1.27 35.07 9.33
N ASP A 33 0.61 34.96 10.48
CA ASP A 33 -0.05 33.72 10.94
C ASP A 33 -1.20 33.26 10.01
N LEU A 34 -1.96 34.20 9.44
CA LEU A 34 -3.04 33.87 8.50
C LEU A 34 -2.51 33.44 7.14
N GLY A 35 -1.40 34.04 6.69
CA GLY A 35 -0.71 33.64 5.45
C GLY A 35 -0.14 32.22 5.55
N ASP A 36 0.50 31.89 6.66
CA ASP A 36 1.07 30.56 6.92
C ASP A 36 -0.02 29.47 7.01
N LEU A 37 -1.15 29.77 7.65
CA LEU A 37 -2.28 28.85 7.71
C LEU A 37 -2.91 28.61 6.34
N GLN A 38 -3.01 29.66 5.50
CA GLN A 38 -3.52 29.52 4.13
C GLN A 38 -2.56 28.68 3.28
N ALA A 39 -1.26 28.97 3.32
CA ALA A 39 -0.25 28.18 2.62
C ALA A 39 -0.26 26.71 3.07
N GLY A 40 -0.39 26.45 4.38
CA GLY A 40 -0.54 25.10 4.92
C GLY A 40 -1.80 24.39 4.42
N ALA A 41 -2.94 25.09 4.33
CA ALA A 41 -4.18 24.55 3.82
C ALA A 41 -4.08 24.20 2.32
N GLU A 42 -3.45 25.07 1.51
CA GLU A 42 -3.21 24.83 0.08
C GLU A 42 -2.28 23.63 -0.15
N LEU A 43 -1.21 23.50 0.65
CA LEU A 43 -0.31 22.35 0.61
C LEU A 43 -1.02 21.05 1.00
N LEU A 44 -1.84 21.07 2.05
CA LEU A 44 -2.62 19.91 2.48
C LEU A 44 -3.63 19.50 1.40
N GLN A 45 -4.34 20.46 0.81
CA GLN A 45 -5.30 20.20 -0.26
C GLN A 45 -4.61 19.59 -1.47
N THR A 46 -3.46 20.12 -1.87
CA THR A 46 -2.65 19.58 -2.97
C THR A 46 -2.23 18.14 -2.68
N ARG A 47 -1.72 17.87 -1.48
CA ARG A 47 -1.32 16.52 -1.06
C ARG A 47 -2.49 15.53 -1.10
N ILE A 48 -3.66 15.92 -0.58
CA ILE A 48 -4.87 15.09 -0.59
C ILE A 48 -5.29 14.77 -2.03
N GLN A 49 -5.25 15.76 -2.92
CA GLN A 49 -5.58 15.56 -4.34
C GLN A 49 -4.60 14.61 -5.03
N GLU A 50 -3.30 14.75 -4.77
CA GLU A 50 -2.26 13.85 -5.31
C GLU A 50 -2.43 12.41 -4.81
N GLN A 51 -2.69 12.24 -3.52
CA GLN A 51 -2.94 10.93 -2.90
C GLN A 51 -4.19 10.27 -3.49
N ALA A 52 -5.30 11.02 -3.60
CA ALA A 52 -6.54 10.53 -4.18
C ALA A 52 -6.38 10.14 -5.65
N ARG A 53 -5.66 10.96 -6.44
CA ARG A 53 -5.35 10.65 -7.84
C ARG A 53 -4.50 9.38 -7.95
N GLY A 54 -3.44 9.27 -7.15
CA GLY A 54 -2.56 8.09 -7.14
C GLY A 54 -3.33 6.81 -6.80
N LEU A 55 -4.22 6.86 -5.81
CA LEU A 55 -5.07 5.74 -5.45
C LEU A 55 -6.05 5.36 -6.59
N ALA A 56 -6.67 6.35 -7.23
CA ALA A 56 -7.58 6.12 -8.35
C ALA A 56 -6.86 5.50 -9.56
N ASP A 57 -5.68 6.00 -9.91
CA ASP A 57 -4.84 5.47 -10.99
C ASP A 57 -4.42 4.01 -10.70
N TYR A 58 -4.04 3.73 -9.45
CA TYR A 58 -3.71 2.38 -9.00
C TYR A 58 -4.91 1.42 -9.11
N ILE A 59 -6.10 1.84 -8.67
CA ILE A 59 -7.32 1.05 -8.82
C ILE A 59 -7.64 0.80 -10.29
N GLY A 60 -7.49 1.83 -11.15
CA GLY A 60 -7.66 1.69 -12.60
C GLY A 60 -6.69 0.67 -13.22
N CYS A 61 -5.46 0.62 -12.73
CA CYS A 61 -4.50 -0.42 -13.11
C CYS A 61 -4.97 -1.82 -12.67
N LEU A 62 -5.41 -1.98 -11.42
CA LEU A 62 -5.91 -3.26 -10.91
C LEU A 62 -7.09 -3.79 -11.74
N GLU A 63 -8.03 -2.93 -12.12
CA GLU A 63 -9.16 -3.30 -12.98
C GLU A 63 -8.71 -3.69 -14.40
N THR A 64 -7.77 -2.93 -14.99
CA THR A 64 -7.21 -3.22 -16.32
C THR A 64 -6.58 -4.60 -16.41
N TRP A 65 -5.90 -4.99 -15.33
CA TRP A 65 -5.14 -6.24 -15.22
C TRP A 65 -5.92 -7.37 -14.57
N ARG A 66 -7.17 -7.14 -14.18
CA ARG A 66 -8.03 -8.15 -13.55
C ARG A 66 -8.18 -9.38 -14.46
N GLY A 67 -8.05 -10.55 -13.85
CA GLY A 67 -8.15 -11.84 -14.55
C GLY A 67 -6.91 -12.21 -15.37
N VAL A 68 -5.82 -11.42 -15.31
CA VAL A 68 -4.53 -11.75 -15.92
C VAL A 68 -3.62 -12.44 -14.91
N CYS A 69 -2.95 -13.51 -15.33
CA CYS A 69 -1.94 -14.21 -14.54
C CYS A 69 -0.60 -13.50 -14.65
N MET A 70 -0.22 -12.79 -13.59
CA MET A 70 1.01 -12.00 -13.54
C MET A 70 2.28 -12.84 -13.67
N ILE A 71 2.22 -14.09 -13.23
CA ILE A 71 3.33 -15.03 -13.40
C ILE A 71 3.57 -15.31 -14.88
N CYS A 72 2.51 -15.59 -15.65
CA CYS A 72 2.68 -15.83 -17.09
C CYS A 72 3.03 -14.57 -17.86
N TYR A 73 2.56 -13.40 -17.41
CA TYR A 73 2.91 -12.12 -18.02
C TYR A 73 4.41 -11.82 -17.88
N HIS A 74 4.96 -11.93 -16.67
CA HIS A 74 6.37 -11.61 -16.43
C HIS A 74 7.34 -12.77 -16.72
N LEU A 75 6.89 -14.01 -16.61
CA LEU A 75 7.69 -15.22 -16.79
C LEU A 75 7.06 -16.14 -17.86
N PRO A 76 7.08 -15.72 -19.15
CA PRO A 76 6.51 -16.51 -20.23
C PRO A 76 7.20 -17.88 -20.35
N ARG A 77 6.41 -18.92 -20.66
CA ARG A 77 6.97 -20.23 -21.01
C ARG A 77 7.66 -20.16 -22.37
N VAL A 78 8.97 -20.31 -22.36
CA VAL A 78 9.84 -20.39 -23.56
C VAL A 78 9.35 -21.46 -24.55
N ALA A 79 8.82 -22.58 -24.05
CA ALA A 79 8.40 -23.72 -24.88
C ALA A 79 7.00 -23.57 -25.52
N SER A 80 6.24 -22.50 -25.23
CA SER A 80 4.85 -22.40 -25.70
C SER A 80 4.71 -21.92 -27.15
N GLY A 81 5.76 -21.34 -27.75
CA GLY A 81 5.71 -20.78 -29.10
C GLY A 81 4.64 -19.68 -29.30
N GLN A 82 3.92 -19.29 -28.24
CA GLN A 82 2.90 -18.27 -28.30
C GLN A 82 3.57 -16.91 -28.21
N VAL A 83 3.39 -16.12 -29.27
CA VAL A 83 3.88 -14.73 -29.39
C VAL A 83 3.09 -13.78 -28.47
N GLY A 84 2.03 -14.26 -27.81
CA GLY A 84 1.25 -13.50 -26.85
C GLY A 84 0.77 -14.35 -25.68
N HIS A 85 0.68 -13.73 -24.50
CA HIS A 85 0.20 -14.38 -23.30
C HIS A 85 -1.31 -14.62 -23.41
N ALA A 86 -1.77 -15.88 -23.36
CA ALA A 86 -3.18 -16.16 -23.20
C ALA A 86 -3.67 -15.52 -21.90
N ARG A 87 -4.63 -14.57 -21.97
CA ARG A 87 -5.26 -14.00 -20.77
C ARG A 87 -5.99 -15.10 -20.01
N HIS A 88 -5.47 -15.48 -18.86
CA HIS A 88 -6.08 -16.42 -17.93
C HIS A 88 -5.75 -16.00 -16.50
N GLY A 89 -6.62 -16.34 -15.54
CA GLY A 89 -6.37 -16.07 -14.12
C GLY A 89 -5.38 -17.05 -13.50
N LEU A 90 -4.76 -16.67 -12.38
CA LEU A 90 -3.76 -17.49 -11.67
C LEU A 90 -4.27 -18.89 -11.30
N ALA A 91 -5.56 -19.00 -10.92
CA ALA A 91 -6.18 -20.28 -10.58
C ALA A 91 -6.12 -21.32 -11.72
N GLY A 92 -6.33 -20.88 -12.96
CA GLY A 92 -6.30 -21.72 -14.17
C GLY A 92 -4.91 -21.83 -14.82
N CYS A 93 -3.89 -21.20 -14.24
CA CYS A 93 -2.56 -21.13 -14.82
C CYS A 93 -1.87 -22.50 -14.90
N VAL A 94 -1.31 -22.88 -16.05
CA VAL A 94 -0.55 -24.13 -16.22
C VAL A 94 0.96 -23.94 -16.07
N ASN A 95 1.44 -22.72 -15.83
CA ASN A 95 2.86 -22.43 -15.64
C ASN A 95 3.32 -22.97 -14.26
N PRO A 96 4.33 -23.88 -14.20
CA PRO A 96 4.80 -24.46 -12.95
C PRO A 96 5.38 -23.42 -11.99
N GLU A 97 5.87 -22.28 -12.48
CA GLU A 97 6.35 -21.18 -11.64
C GLU A 97 5.29 -20.67 -10.65
N ARG A 98 3.99 -20.90 -10.94
CA ARG A 98 2.92 -20.58 -9.98
C ARG A 98 3.06 -21.32 -8.65
N PHE A 99 3.60 -22.54 -8.66
CA PHE A 99 3.77 -23.33 -7.45
C PHE A 99 4.90 -22.76 -6.60
N ARG A 100 6.01 -22.33 -7.23
CA ARG A 100 7.09 -21.64 -6.53
C ARG A 100 6.62 -20.34 -5.88
N PHE A 101 5.78 -19.56 -6.56
CA PHE A 101 5.10 -18.42 -5.95
C PHE A 101 4.32 -18.82 -4.69
N PHE A 102 3.51 -19.88 -4.75
CA PHE A 102 2.73 -20.32 -3.58
C PHE A 102 3.61 -20.83 -2.44
N ASP A 103 4.74 -21.46 -2.76
CA ASP A 103 5.72 -21.93 -1.76
C ASP A 103 6.41 -20.73 -1.09
N ALA A 104 6.91 -19.77 -1.87
CA ALA A 104 7.51 -18.53 -1.36
C ALA A 104 6.54 -17.73 -0.49
N LYS A 105 5.28 -17.62 -0.92
CA LYS A 105 4.20 -17.00 -0.13
C LYS A 105 3.99 -17.72 1.20
N ARG A 106 3.96 -19.06 1.19
CA ARG A 106 3.72 -19.86 2.40
C ARG A 106 4.89 -19.73 3.37
N GLU A 107 6.10 -19.70 2.86
CA GLU A 107 7.32 -19.52 3.64
C GLU A 107 7.33 -18.15 4.32
N ALA A 108 7.07 -17.07 3.57
CA ALA A 108 6.99 -15.72 4.14
C ALA A 108 5.86 -15.59 5.18
N GLN A 109 4.71 -16.23 4.95
CA GLN A 109 3.62 -16.31 5.93
C GLN A 109 4.04 -17.01 7.21
N SER A 110 4.76 -18.14 7.10
CA SER A 110 5.26 -18.92 8.23
C SER A 110 6.27 -18.10 9.05
N GLN A 111 7.28 -17.55 8.38
CA GLN A 111 8.32 -16.74 9.02
C GLN A 111 7.76 -15.47 9.69
N GLY A 112 6.73 -14.87 9.08
CA GLY A 112 6.04 -13.70 9.64
C GLY A 112 5.27 -13.98 10.94
N GLN A 113 4.88 -15.22 11.24
CA GLN A 113 4.10 -15.53 12.45
C GLN A 113 4.83 -15.13 13.73
N GLY A 114 6.16 -15.25 13.77
CA GLY A 114 6.98 -14.82 14.91
C GLY A 114 7.02 -13.30 15.13
N ARG A 115 6.47 -12.51 14.20
CA ARG A 115 6.49 -11.03 14.19
C ARG A 115 5.09 -10.41 14.21
N GLY A 116 4.06 -11.20 14.53
CA GLY A 116 2.65 -10.75 14.49
C GLY A 116 1.98 -10.88 13.13
N GLY A 117 2.63 -11.56 12.17
CA GLY A 117 2.15 -11.78 10.81
C GLY A 117 3.17 -11.36 9.76
N TRP A 118 2.94 -11.77 8.50
CA TRP A 118 3.78 -11.33 7.38
C TRP A 118 3.60 -9.83 7.08
N PHE A 119 2.39 -9.31 7.25
CA PHE A 119 2.08 -7.89 7.13
C PHE A 119 1.73 -7.34 8.51
N ARG A 120 2.11 -6.08 8.75
CA ARG A 120 1.60 -5.33 9.90
C ARG A 120 0.07 -5.27 9.84
N GLN A 121 -0.57 -5.32 11.01
CA GLN A 121 -2.02 -5.24 11.09
C GLN A 121 -2.51 -3.92 10.48
N TYR A 122 -3.58 -3.99 9.69
CA TYR A 122 -4.21 -2.87 8.98
C TYR A 122 -3.43 -2.25 7.81
N SER A 123 -2.15 -2.58 7.58
CA SER A 123 -1.42 -2.07 6.41
C SER A 123 -1.95 -2.66 5.10
N SER A 124 -2.10 -3.98 5.04
CA SER A 124 -2.58 -4.68 3.83
C SER A 124 -3.45 -5.87 4.17
N CYS A 125 -4.37 -6.20 3.27
CA CYS A 125 -5.17 -7.40 3.37
C CYS A 125 -4.30 -8.65 3.15
N TYR A 126 -4.25 -9.60 4.08
CA TYR A 126 -3.48 -10.85 3.91
C TYR A 126 -3.92 -11.76 2.74
N ARG A 127 -5.07 -11.47 2.11
CA ARG A 127 -5.58 -12.24 0.97
C ARG A 127 -5.17 -11.63 -0.37
N CYS A 128 -5.53 -10.37 -0.62
CA CYS A 128 -5.20 -9.67 -1.87
C CYS A 128 -4.05 -8.68 -1.78
N PHE A 129 -3.47 -8.51 -0.60
CA PHE A 129 -2.30 -7.67 -0.33
C PHE A 129 -2.52 -6.18 -0.58
N ASN A 130 -3.74 -5.78 -0.92
CA ASN A 130 -4.18 -4.42 -1.11
C ASN A 130 -4.43 -3.70 0.21
N PRO A 131 -4.26 -2.36 0.27
CA PRO A 131 -4.63 -1.56 1.43
C PRO A 131 -6.15 -1.61 1.65
N GLN A 132 -6.60 -1.26 2.86
CA GLN A 132 -8.02 -1.34 3.22
C GLN A 132 -8.91 -0.47 2.33
N ALA A 133 -8.40 0.69 1.89
CA ALA A 133 -9.11 1.58 0.97
C ALA A 133 -9.44 0.94 -0.39
N VAL A 134 -8.71 -0.11 -0.79
CA VAL A 134 -8.93 -0.85 -2.06
C VAL A 134 -9.63 -2.20 -1.82
N CYS A 135 -9.39 -2.81 -0.66
CA CYS A 135 -9.90 -4.13 -0.35
C CYS A 135 -11.38 -4.07 0.08
N ASP A 136 -12.30 -4.34 -0.85
CA ASP A 136 -13.74 -4.44 -0.57
C ASP A 136 -14.16 -5.73 0.18
N ARG A 137 -13.31 -6.24 1.09
CA ARG A 137 -13.66 -7.42 1.88
C ARG A 137 -14.84 -7.15 2.82
N LEU A 138 -15.02 -5.91 3.27
CA LEU A 138 -16.08 -5.52 4.18
C LEU A 138 -17.42 -5.19 3.48
N GLY A 139 -17.42 -4.92 2.16
CA GLY A 139 -18.62 -4.69 1.36
C GLY A 139 -19.10 -5.94 0.62
N ALA A 140 -18.72 -6.13 -0.66
CA ALA A 140 -19.20 -7.24 -1.50
C ALA A 140 -18.60 -8.63 -1.17
N GLY A 141 -17.76 -8.72 -0.13
CA GLY A 141 -17.32 -9.98 0.48
C GLY A 141 -16.18 -10.70 -0.22
N GLY A 142 -15.52 -10.08 -1.21
CA GLY A 142 -14.49 -10.72 -2.03
C GLY A 142 -13.22 -9.90 -2.21
N CYS A 143 -12.06 -10.55 -2.09
CA CYS A 143 -10.77 -9.97 -2.47
C CYS A 143 -10.59 -10.02 -4.00
N GLN A 144 -11.22 -9.08 -4.72
CA GLN A 144 -11.35 -9.10 -6.19
C GLN A 144 -10.02 -9.12 -6.95
N PHE A 145 -8.97 -8.53 -6.35
CA PHE A 145 -7.63 -8.41 -6.93
C PHE A 145 -6.61 -9.39 -6.33
N ARG A 146 -7.08 -10.51 -5.76
CA ARG A 146 -6.22 -11.49 -5.05
C ARG A 146 -5.01 -11.95 -5.85
N ASP A 147 -5.18 -12.08 -7.16
CA ASP A 147 -4.23 -12.75 -8.04
C ASP A 147 -3.31 -11.75 -8.78
N LEU A 148 -3.26 -10.49 -8.34
CA LEU A 148 -2.47 -9.42 -8.97
C LEU A 148 -1.22 -9.04 -8.16
N VAL A 149 -1.38 -8.35 -7.03
CA VAL A 149 -0.29 -7.65 -6.30
C VAL A 149 0.92 -8.55 -6.01
N MET A 150 0.73 -9.60 -5.19
CA MET A 150 1.85 -10.45 -4.78
C MET A 150 2.39 -11.34 -5.91
N PRO A 151 1.55 -11.93 -6.78
CA PRO A 151 2.03 -12.61 -7.97
C PRO A 151 2.90 -11.73 -8.88
N SER A 152 2.52 -10.45 -9.07
CA SER A 152 3.36 -9.48 -9.79
C SER A 152 4.70 -9.32 -9.11
N CYS A 153 4.71 -8.93 -7.82
CA CYS A 153 5.95 -8.68 -7.08
C CYS A 153 6.91 -9.88 -7.15
N TRP A 154 6.41 -11.09 -6.90
CA TRP A 154 7.22 -12.30 -6.94
C TRP A 154 7.72 -12.62 -8.35
N ALA A 155 6.85 -12.61 -9.36
CA ALA A 155 7.23 -13.01 -10.73
C ALA A 155 8.29 -12.08 -11.31
N VAL A 156 8.16 -10.81 -10.95
CA VAL A 156 9.05 -9.75 -11.35
C VAL A 156 10.42 -9.85 -10.66
N PHE A 157 10.47 -10.27 -9.40
CA PHE A 157 11.74 -10.56 -8.72
C PHE A 157 12.54 -11.68 -9.39
N GLN A 158 11.86 -12.66 -10.01
CA GLN A 158 12.54 -13.70 -10.78
C GLN A 158 13.23 -13.14 -12.03
N ASN A 159 12.85 -11.94 -12.49
CA ASN A 159 13.47 -11.25 -13.60
C ASN A 159 14.59 -10.32 -13.11
N LYS A 160 15.84 -10.80 -13.17
CA LYS A 160 17.01 -10.07 -12.67
C LYS A 160 17.24 -8.71 -13.33
N SER A 161 16.88 -8.52 -14.60
CA SER A 161 16.99 -7.19 -15.24
C SER A 161 15.96 -6.21 -14.69
N TRP A 162 14.77 -6.71 -14.33
CA TRP A 162 13.80 -5.88 -13.63
C TRP A 162 14.37 -5.55 -12.24
N VAL A 163 14.75 -6.54 -11.42
CA VAL A 163 15.27 -6.36 -10.04
C VAL A 163 16.29 -5.22 -9.92
N ALA A 164 17.29 -5.22 -10.80
CA ALA A 164 18.35 -4.21 -10.80
C ALA A 164 17.86 -2.78 -11.11
N GLN A 165 16.73 -2.61 -11.79
CA GLN A 165 16.24 -1.32 -12.23
C GLN A 165 15.52 -0.52 -11.13
N TYR A 166 14.87 -1.17 -10.16
CA TYR A 166 13.92 -0.48 -9.26
C TYR A 166 14.02 -0.84 -7.78
N LEU A 167 14.63 -1.96 -7.37
CA LEU A 167 14.69 -2.25 -5.94
C LEU A 167 15.45 -1.16 -5.20
N ASP A 168 16.53 -0.63 -5.78
CA ASP A 168 17.27 0.48 -5.19
C ASP A 168 16.41 1.74 -5.02
N THR A 169 15.58 2.07 -6.02
CA THR A 169 14.71 3.25 -5.94
C THR A 169 13.60 3.12 -4.89
N LEU A 170 13.21 1.89 -4.56
CA LEU A 170 12.24 1.58 -3.49
C LEU A 170 12.90 1.28 -2.12
N GLY A 171 14.23 1.35 -2.01
CA GLY A 171 14.98 1.04 -0.78
C GLY A 171 15.12 -0.45 -0.46
N GLY A 172 14.93 -1.32 -1.45
CA GLY A 172 15.02 -2.78 -1.38
C GLY A 172 16.32 -3.38 -1.93
N GLY A 173 17.34 -2.58 -2.24
CA GLY A 173 18.60 -3.08 -2.83
C GLY A 173 19.27 -4.20 -2.02
N HIS A 174 19.14 -4.16 -0.69
CA HIS A 174 19.70 -5.15 0.23
C HIS A 174 19.05 -6.55 0.14
N VAL A 175 17.89 -6.69 -0.51
CA VAL A 175 17.18 -7.96 -0.73
C VAL A 175 17.19 -8.43 -2.19
N ALA A 176 17.97 -7.78 -3.07
CA ALA A 176 17.96 -8.05 -4.51
C ALA A 176 18.36 -9.49 -4.91
N ASP A 177 19.13 -10.17 -4.06
CA ASP A 177 19.62 -11.53 -4.30
C ASP A 177 19.06 -12.59 -3.33
N ASP A 178 18.15 -12.19 -2.45
CA ASP A 178 17.52 -13.08 -1.47
C ASP A 178 16.00 -13.07 -1.65
N GLU A 179 15.44 -14.12 -2.26
CA GLU A 179 14.00 -14.23 -2.47
C GLU A 179 13.22 -14.25 -1.14
N ALA A 180 13.73 -14.96 -0.12
CA ALA A 180 13.04 -15.06 1.16
C ALA A 180 13.05 -13.70 1.88
N GLY A 181 14.22 -13.05 1.89
CA GLY A 181 14.38 -11.68 2.38
C GLY A 181 13.49 -10.69 1.63
N TYR A 182 13.42 -10.77 0.30
CA TYR A 182 12.55 -9.94 -0.53
C TYR A 182 11.08 -10.15 -0.20
N MET A 183 10.63 -11.40 -0.09
CA MET A 183 9.24 -11.71 0.26
C MET A 183 8.89 -11.15 1.64
N LEU A 184 9.77 -11.25 2.64
CA LEU A 184 9.56 -10.62 3.94
C LEU A 184 9.54 -9.08 3.86
N TRP A 185 10.47 -8.49 3.12
CA TRP A 185 10.55 -7.05 2.89
C TRP A 185 9.27 -6.50 2.26
N LEU A 186 8.64 -7.22 1.33
CA LEU A 186 7.33 -6.84 0.77
C LEU A 186 6.23 -6.68 1.82
N GLY A 187 6.38 -7.32 2.98
CA GLY A 187 5.47 -7.25 4.11
C GLY A 187 5.65 -6.06 5.03
N GLU A 188 6.78 -5.35 4.94
CA GLU A 188 7.06 -4.17 5.75
C GLU A 188 6.07 -3.04 5.44
N GLU A 189 5.77 -2.25 6.47
CA GLU A 189 4.87 -1.10 6.34
C GLU A 189 5.59 0.11 5.76
N GLN A 190 4.87 0.85 4.93
CA GLN A 190 5.24 2.15 4.37
C GLN A 190 3.97 2.95 4.09
N GLU A 191 4.12 4.25 3.82
CA GLU A 191 3.01 5.08 3.36
C GLU A 191 2.90 4.99 1.83
N VAL A 192 1.71 4.66 1.31
CA VAL A 192 1.41 4.70 -0.13
C VAL A 192 0.04 5.33 -0.33
N PHE A 193 -0.03 6.35 -1.20
CA PHE A 193 -1.25 7.13 -1.45
C PHE A 193 -1.87 7.74 -0.18
N GLY A 194 -1.04 8.09 0.82
CA GLY A 194 -1.52 8.64 2.09
C GLY A 194 -2.06 7.61 3.08
N GLU A 195 -1.97 6.32 2.75
CA GLU A 195 -2.43 5.23 3.59
C GLU A 195 -1.26 4.36 4.05
N ALA A 196 -1.39 3.78 5.25
CA ALA A 196 -0.49 2.72 5.68
C ALA A 196 -0.69 1.50 4.76
N ALA A 197 0.37 1.06 4.12
CA ALA A 197 0.36 -0.04 3.16
C ALA A 197 1.62 -0.88 3.28
N SER A 198 1.58 -2.10 2.75
CA SER A 198 2.79 -2.92 2.63
C SER A 198 3.68 -2.44 1.48
N ARG A 199 5.00 -2.69 1.56
CA ARG A 199 5.96 -2.45 0.45
C ARG A 199 5.55 -3.08 -0.88
N ALA A 200 4.82 -4.19 -0.83
CA ALA A 200 4.22 -4.81 -2.01
C ALA A 200 3.37 -3.85 -2.87
N ILE A 201 2.76 -2.83 -2.28
CA ILE A 201 1.94 -1.87 -3.02
C ILE A 201 2.77 -0.91 -3.85
N ALA A 202 3.88 -0.38 -3.33
CA ALA A 202 4.77 0.46 -4.15
C ALA A 202 5.41 -0.34 -5.28
N VAL A 203 5.80 -1.60 -5.02
CA VAL A 203 6.31 -2.47 -6.08
C VAL A 203 5.23 -2.70 -7.14
N ALA A 204 4.03 -3.11 -6.74
CA ALA A 204 2.96 -3.40 -7.69
C ALA A 204 2.52 -2.16 -8.49
N ASP A 205 2.40 -1.00 -7.86
CA ASP A 205 2.10 0.27 -8.54
C ASP A 205 3.17 0.61 -9.60
N LEU A 206 4.45 0.50 -9.24
CA LEU A 206 5.53 0.72 -10.19
C LEU A 206 5.48 -0.27 -11.37
N VAL A 207 5.27 -1.56 -11.08
CA VAL A 207 5.09 -2.62 -12.10
C VAL A 207 3.94 -2.24 -13.03
N PHE A 208 2.77 -1.91 -12.49
CA PHE A 208 1.59 -1.64 -13.31
C PHE A 208 1.74 -0.38 -14.16
N ARG A 209 2.37 0.68 -13.65
CA ARG A 209 2.65 1.89 -14.43
C ARG A 209 3.59 1.62 -15.59
N GLN A 210 4.62 0.80 -15.39
CA GLN A 210 5.51 0.41 -16.47
C GLN A 210 4.79 -0.45 -17.51
N MET A 211 3.91 -1.35 -17.07
CA MET A 211 3.09 -2.18 -17.96
C MET A 211 2.04 -1.38 -18.73
N ALA A 212 1.58 -0.24 -18.20
CA ALA A 212 0.63 0.66 -18.87
C ALA A 212 1.31 1.59 -19.90
N GLY A 213 2.62 1.80 -19.77
CA GLY A 213 3.43 2.62 -20.71
C GLY A 213 4.18 1.82 -21.78
N ALA A 214 4.06 0.48 -21.78
CA ALA A 214 4.68 -0.45 -22.71
C ALA A 214 3.67 -0.97 -23.75
#